data_AF-D6WMQ4-F1
#
_entry.id   AF-D6WMQ4-F1
#
_cell.length_a   1.000
_cell.length_b   1.000
_cell.length_c   1.000
_cell.angle_alpha   90.00
_cell.angle_beta   90.00
_cell.angle_gamma   90.00
#
_symmetry.space_group_name_H-M   'P 1'
#
loop_
_entity.id
_entity.type
_entity.pdbx_description
1 polymer ?
#
loop_
_entity_poly.entity_id
_entity_poly.type
_entity_poly.pdbx_seq_one_letter_code
_entity_poly.pdbx_strand_id
1 'polypeptide(L)'
;MDSLDVLEKRIAALELQVLPKNPNFASDDKTQEITHLLLLTQTMISSALSCREAITSILQHMTTINEYLDPSNGENELEVEAKRHYLLELYPELKDTVKLISTFESLTPYTDSSSIIKVTELTDKLESLAVSNLKIFEESQEVTKKTVSALQQYNDIISTIKVLFSQLDKAITDLEVALLPKFVTEE
;
A
#
# COMPACT_ATOMS: atom_id res chain seq x y z
N MET A 1 -52.03 50.05 -80.22
CA MET A 1 -51.85 49.54 -78.85
C MET A 1 -50.88 50.49 -78.21
N ASP A 2 -51.45 51.59 -77.73
CA ASP A 2 -50.69 52.78 -77.36
C ASP A 2 -49.84 52.53 -76.13
N SER A 3 -48.56 52.88 -76.22
CA SER A 3 -47.61 52.84 -75.12
C SER A 3 -48.11 53.55 -73.85
N LEU A 4 -49.09 54.44 -74.02
CA LEU A 4 -49.78 55.14 -72.95
C LEU A 4 -50.62 54.20 -72.07
N ASP A 5 -51.33 53.24 -72.65
CA ASP A 5 -52.24 52.33 -71.95
C ASP A 5 -51.47 51.28 -71.11
N VAL A 6 -50.29 50.88 -71.59
CA VAL A 6 -49.35 50.04 -70.83
C VAL A 6 -48.74 50.81 -69.66
N LEU A 7 -48.43 52.09 -69.87
CA LEU A 7 -47.87 52.94 -68.83
C LEU A 7 -48.91 53.22 -67.74
N GLU A 8 -50.16 53.47 -68.12
CA GLU A 8 -51.27 53.73 -67.19
C GLU A 8 -51.58 52.51 -66.32
N LYS A 9 -51.64 51.30 -66.88
CA LYS A 9 -51.78 50.07 -66.08
C LYS A 9 -50.63 49.86 -65.10
N ARG A 10 -49.41 50.23 -65.49
CA ARG A 10 -48.22 50.05 -64.67
C ARG A 10 -48.15 51.09 -63.56
N ILE A 11 -48.60 52.31 -63.82
CA ILE A 11 -48.80 53.35 -62.82
C ILE A 11 -49.88 52.93 -61.83
N ALA A 12 -51.03 52.44 -62.29
CA ALA A 12 -52.11 51.95 -61.42
C ALA A 12 -51.65 50.79 -60.52
N ALA A 13 -50.81 49.88 -61.03
CA ALA A 13 -50.23 48.80 -60.24
C ALA A 13 -49.26 49.31 -59.16
N LEU A 14 -48.44 50.33 -59.47
CA LEU A 14 -47.52 50.95 -58.52
C LEU A 14 -48.28 51.76 -57.46
N GLU A 15 -49.34 52.46 -57.83
CA GLU A 15 -50.20 53.21 -56.91
C GLU A 15 -50.89 52.28 -55.91
N LEU A 16 -51.36 51.11 -56.36
CA LEU A 16 -51.96 50.11 -55.47
C LEU A 16 -50.95 49.51 -54.48
N GLN A 17 -49.69 49.38 -54.90
CA GLN A 17 -48.63 48.78 -54.08
C GLN A 17 -48.01 49.78 -53.09
N VAL A 18 -48.00 51.07 -53.40
CA VAL A 18 -47.27 52.10 -52.64
C VAL A 18 -48.20 52.98 -51.79
N LEU A 19 -49.47 53.19 -52.19
CA LEU A 19 -50.37 54.12 -51.49
C LEU A 19 -51.32 53.39 -50.52
N PRO A 20 -51.49 53.84 -49.26
CA PRO A 20 -52.46 53.26 -48.36
C PRO A 20 -53.89 53.53 -48.84
N LYS A 21 -54.74 52.50 -48.79
CA LYS A 21 -56.10 52.42 -49.37
C LYS A 21 -57.16 53.35 -48.74
N ASN A 22 -56.77 54.40 -47.99
CA ASN A 22 -57.70 55.28 -47.27
C ASN A 22 -57.39 56.77 -47.54
N PRO A 23 -58.32 57.53 -48.13
CA PRO A 23 -58.07 58.91 -48.58
C PRO A 23 -58.15 59.97 -47.47
N ASN A 24 -58.24 59.60 -46.19
CA ASN A 24 -58.38 60.56 -45.08
C ASN A 24 -57.05 61.03 -44.46
N PHE A 25 -55.91 60.78 -45.11
CA PHE A 25 -54.63 61.34 -44.69
C PHE A 25 -54.11 62.33 -45.73
N ALA A 26 -54.86 63.42 -45.92
CA ALA A 26 -54.35 64.64 -46.53
C ALA A 26 -53.55 65.41 -45.47
N SER A 27 -52.25 65.12 -45.37
CA SER A 27 -51.24 65.98 -44.75
C SER A 27 -49.86 65.63 -45.33
N ASP A 28 -49.51 66.38 -46.36
CA ASP A 28 -48.23 66.95 -46.78
C ASP A 28 -46.85 66.32 -46.45
N ASP A 29 -46.72 65.09 -45.94
CA ASP A 29 -45.36 64.56 -45.63
C ASP A 29 -45.17 63.04 -45.78
N LYS A 30 -46.02 62.38 -46.58
CA LYS A 30 -46.11 60.90 -46.62
C LYS A 30 -45.20 60.18 -47.60
N THR A 31 -44.33 60.86 -48.33
CA THR A 31 -43.28 60.19 -49.14
C THR A 31 -42.09 59.73 -48.33
N GLN A 32 -41.93 60.23 -47.09
CA GLN A 32 -40.81 59.86 -46.22
C GLN A 32 -41.12 58.73 -45.23
N GLU A 33 -42.38 58.39 -44.96
CA GLU A 33 -42.69 57.39 -43.93
C GLU A 33 -42.21 55.98 -44.27
N ILE A 34 -42.32 55.50 -45.52
CA ILE A 34 -41.97 54.10 -45.84
C ILE A 34 -40.45 53.91 -45.84
N THR A 35 -39.69 54.83 -46.43
CA THR A 35 -38.23 54.78 -46.43
C THR A 35 -37.67 55.04 -45.04
N HIS A 36 -38.27 55.95 -44.27
CA HIS A 36 -37.91 56.18 -42.88
C HIS A 36 -38.28 54.99 -41.98
N LEU A 37 -39.43 54.33 -42.18
CA LEU A 37 -39.81 53.11 -41.48
C LEU A 37 -38.89 51.95 -41.84
N LEU A 38 -38.51 51.81 -43.11
CA LEU A 38 -37.53 50.80 -43.54
C LEU A 38 -36.15 51.08 -42.93
N LEU A 39 -35.71 52.34 -42.91
CA LEU A 39 -34.46 52.73 -42.26
C LEU A 39 -34.51 52.52 -40.75
N LEU A 40 -35.62 52.84 -40.10
CA LEU A 40 -35.84 52.66 -38.67
C LEU A 40 -35.87 51.17 -38.30
N THR A 41 -36.59 50.35 -39.06
CA THR A 41 -36.63 48.90 -38.85
C THR A 41 -35.28 48.27 -39.13
N GLN A 42 -34.57 48.68 -40.18
CA GLN A 42 -33.19 48.24 -40.44
C GLN A 42 -32.24 48.66 -39.32
N THR A 43 -32.37 49.89 -38.81
CA THR A 43 -31.56 50.39 -37.70
C THR A 43 -31.86 49.65 -36.41
N MET A 44 -33.13 49.34 -36.14
CA MET A 44 -33.57 48.58 -34.97
C MET A 44 -33.13 47.12 -35.04
N ILE A 45 -33.25 46.47 -36.20
CA ILE A 45 -32.77 45.11 -36.45
C ILE A 45 -31.24 45.06 -36.35
N SER A 46 -30.54 46.02 -36.97
CA SER A 46 -29.08 46.11 -36.91
C SER A 46 -28.57 46.37 -35.50
N SER A 47 -29.22 47.27 -34.74
CA SER A 47 -28.87 47.55 -33.35
C SER A 47 -29.14 46.34 -32.45
N ALA A 48 -30.27 45.65 -32.63
CA ALA A 48 -30.58 44.44 -31.88
C ALA A 48 -29.63 43.28 -32.22
N LEU A 49 -29.23 43.13 -33.49
CA LEU A 49 -28.30 42.11 -33.94
C LEU A 49 -26.87 42.40 -33.46
N SER A 50 -26.43 43.65 -33.53
CA SER A 50 -25.12 44.10 -33.03
C SER A 50 -25.01 43.94 -31.51
N CYS A 51 -26.04 44.32 -30.75
CA CYS A 51 -26.08 44.08 -29.31
C CYS A 51 -26.06 42.59 -28.99
N ARG A 52 -26.77 41.75 -29.77
CA ARG A 52 -26.76 40.31 -29.57
C ARG A 52 -25.38 39.70 -29.82
N GLU A 53 -24.68 40.11 -30.87
CA GLU A 53 -23.32 39.64 -31.16
C GLU A 53 -22.34 40.07 -30.07
N ALA A 54 -22.39 41.33 -29.63
CA ALA A 54 -21.57 41.84 -28.54
C ALA A 54 -21.84 41.11 -27.22
N ILE A 55 -23.10 40.90 -26.85
CA ILE A 55 -23.49 40.17 -25.63
C ILE A 55 -23.09 38.69 -25.71
N THR A 56 -23.24 38.05 -26.88
CA THR A 56 -22.85 36.65 -27.07
C THR A 56 -21.34 36.49 -26.97
N SER A 57 -20.56 37.41 -27.55
CA SER A 57 -19.11 37.43 -27.41
C SER A 57 -18.69 37.65 -25.96
N ILE A 58 -19.30 38.60 -25.25
CA ILE A 58 -19.02 38.83 -23.83
C ILE A 58 -19.38 37.58 -23.00
N LEU A 59 -20.51 36.93 -23.27
CA LEU A 59 -20.92 35.71 -22.56
C LEU A 59 -19.95 34.54 -22.79
N GLN A 60 -19.41 34.39 -24.00
CA GLN A 60 -18.37 33.42 -24.32
C GLN A 60 -17.04 33.74 -23.63
N HIS A 61 -16.71 35.02 -23.49
CA HIS A 61 -15.52 35.47 -22.76
C HIS A 61 -15.73 35.53 -21.25
N MET A 62 -16.98 35.49 -20.77
CA MET A 62 -17.29 35.56 -19.35
C MET A 62 -16.85 34.29 -18.63
N THR A 63 -16.93 33.13 -19.26
CA THR A 63 -16.41 31.87 -18.70
C THR A 63 -14.89 31.92 -18.54
N THR A 64 -14.17 32.39 -19.56
CA THR A 64 -12.70 32.53 -19.50
C THR A 64 -12.30 33.62 -18.50
N ILE A 65 -13.00 34.75 -18.44
CA ILE A 65 -12.76 35.79 -17.42
C ILE A 65 -13.02 35.24 -16.01
N ASN A 66 -14.05 34.42 -15.82
CA ASN A 66 -14.33 33.78 -14.54
C ASN A 66 -13.26 32.75 -14.16
N GLU A 67 -12.69 32.03 -15.12
CA GLU A 67 -11.51 31.19 -14.91
C GLU A 67 -10.29 32.03 -14.52
N TYR A 68 -10.01 33.15 -15.17
CA TYR A 68 -8.88 34.03 -14.81
C TYR A 68 -9.06 34.77 -13.48
N LEU A 69 -10.30 34.95 -13.02
CA LEU A 69 -10.62 35.53 -11.71
C LEU A 69 -10.64 34.49 -10.59
N ASP A 70 -10.55 33.19 -10.91
CA ASP A 70 -10.40 32.15 -9.90
C ASP A 70 -8.98 32.23 -9.30
N PRO A 71 -8.83 32.50 -7.99
CA PRO A 71 -7.52 32.58 -7.34
C PRO A 71 -6.71 31.27 -7.43
N SER A 72 -7.35 30.15 -7.76
CA SER A 72 -6.70 28.86 -8.02
C SER A 72 -6.04 28.77 -9.42
N ASN A 73 -6.45 29.61 -10.38
CA ASN A 73 -6.05 29.54 -11.79
C ASN A 73 -4.69 30.21 -12.09
N GLY A 74 -3.70 29.91 -11.25
CA GLY A 74 -2.34 30.44 -11.33
C GLY A 74 -1.48 30.06 -10.13
N GLU A 75 -2.11 29.66 -9.02
CA GLU A 75 -1.42 29.23 -7.79
C GLU A 75 -0.59 27.94 -7.98
N ASN A 76 -0.93 27.14 -8.99
CA ASN A 76 -0.22 25.89 -9.33
C ASN A 76 0.95 26.08 -10.30
N GLU A 77 1.08 27.26 -10.92
CA GLU A 77 2.16 27.54 -11.85
C GLU A 77 3.33 28.18 -11.10
N LEU A 78 3.88 27.41 -10.16
CA LEU A 78 5.12 27.78 -9.48
C LEU A 78 6.19 28.02 -10.57
N GLU A 79 6.81 29.20 -10.54
CA GLU A 79 7.84 29.61 -11.48
C GLU A 79 8.91 28.52 -11.61
N VAL A 80 9.37 28.25 -12.84
CA VAL A 80 10.27 27.12 -13.13
C VAL A 80 11.52 27.12 -12.22
N GLU A 81 12.02 28.31 -11.88
CA GLU A 81 13.15 28.47 -10.98
C GLU A 81 12.82 28.11 -9.53
N ALA A 82 11.61 28.45 -9.05
CA ALA A 82 11.13 28.07 -7.72
C ALA A 82 10.91 26.55 -7.62
N LYS A 83 10.40 25.89 -8.68
CA LYS A 83 10.32 24.42 -8.76
C LYS A 83 11.71 23.78 -8.68
N ARG A 84 12.70 24.39 -9.35
CA ARG A 84 14.09 23.92 -9.33
C ARG A 84 14.70 24.02 -7.94
N HIS A 85 14.48 25.14 -7.25
CA HIS A 85 15.00 25.35 -5.89
C HIS A 85 14.35 24.37 -4.90
N TYR A 86 13.03 24.22 -4.97
CA TYR A 86 12.28 23.25 -4.16
C TYR A 86 12.76 21.82 -4.39
N LEU A 87 13.00 21.42 -5.64
CA LEU A 87 13.53 20.09 -5.95
C LEU A 87 14.95 19.88 -5.41
N LEU A 88 15.80 20.92 -5.43
CA LEU A 88 17.15 20.86 -4.87
C LEU A 88 17.13 20.71 -3.35
N GLU A 89 16.19 21.39 -2.69
CA GLU A 89 15.98 21.33 -1.24
C GLU A 89 15.42 19.96 -0.81
N LEU A 90 14.53 19.37 -1.62
CA LEU A 90 13.96 18.04 -1.40
C LEU A 90 14.92 16.89 -1.77
N TYR A 91 15.93 17.15 -2.60
CA TYR A 91 16.88 16.15 -3.08
C TYR A 91 17.57 15.32 -1.97
N PRO A 92 18.09 15.90 -0.87
CA PRO A 92 18.67 15.12 0.23
C PRO A 92 17.65 14.17 0.87
N GLU A 93 16.42 14.64 1.10
CA GLU A 93 15.34 13.81 1.66
C GLU A 93 14.98 12.66 0.72
N LEU A 94 14.87 12.95 -0.58
CA LEU A 94 14.60 11.96 -1.63
C LEU A 94 15.72 10.91 -1.71
N LYS A 95 16.98 11.35 -1.58
CA LYS A 95 18.15 10.45 -1.58
C LYS A 95 18.14 9.53 -0.38
N ASP A 96 17.75 10.03 0.78
CA ASP A 96 17.66 9.22 2.00
C ASP A 96 16.47 8.27 1.98
N THR A 97 15.33 8.67 1.39
CA THR A 97 14.21 7.75 1.14
C THR A 97 14.58 6.64 0.15
N VAL A 98 15.31 6.95 -0.92
CA VAL A 98 15.78 5.93 -1.88
C VAL A 98 16.74 4.94 -1.22
N LYS A 99 17.65 5.40 -0.36
CA LYS A 99 18.50 4.50 0.44
C LYS A 99 17.65 3.62 1.36
N LEU A 100 16.66 4.21 2.04
CA LEU A 100 15.78 3.47 2.93
C LEU A 100 15.00 2.38 2.16
N ILE A 101 14.48 2.69 0.98
CA ILE A 101 13.80 1.74 0.11
C ILE A 101 14.77 0.63 -0.34
N SER A 102 15.99 0.98 -0.74
CA SER A 102 17.00 -0.02 -1.11
C SER A 102 17.36 -0.94 0.05
N THR A 103 17.49 -0.41 1.27
CA THR A 103 17.67 -1.25 2.46
C THR A 103 16.45 -2.12 2.70
N PHE A 104 15.24 -1.58 2.54
CA PHE A 104 14.01 -2.34 2.73
C PHE A 104 13.91 -3.51 1.73
N GLU A 105 14.15 -3.28 0.44
CA GLU A 105 14.20 -4.34 -0.57
C GLU A 105 15.24 -5.43 -0.25
N SER A 106 16.39 -5.04 0.29
CA SER A 106 17.41 -6.01 0.73
C SER A 106 16.97 -6.84 1.94
N LEU A 107 16.07 -6.29 2.78
CA LEU A 107 15.55 -6.91 3.99
C LEU A 107 14.30 -7.77 3.73
N THR A 108 13.48 -7.44 2.72
CA THR A 108 12.30 -8.22 2.29
C THR A 108 12.53 -9.73 2.18
N PRO A 109 13.60 -10.24 1.52
CA PRO A 109 13.81 -11.68 1.38
C PRO A 109 14.15 -12.39 2.71
N TYR A 110 14.61 -11.66 3.73
CA TYR A 110 14.87 -12.20 5.06
C TYR A 110 13.58 -12.28 5.90
N THR A 111 12.68 -11.31 5.71
CA THR A 111 11.36 -11.27 6.36
C THR A 111 10.43 -12.36 5.83
N ASP A 112 10.45 -12.62 4.52
CA ASP A 112 9.72 -13.71 3.87
C ASP A 112 10.49 -15.06 3.91
N SER A 113 11.61 -15.13 4.64
CA SER A 113 12.38 -16.36 4.64
C SER A 113 11.55 -17.47 5.31
N SER A 114 11.35 -18.57 4.56
CA SER A 114 10.65 -19.77 5.05
C SER A 114 11.21 -20.30 6.38
N SER A 115 12.43 -19.87 6.74
CA SER A 115 13.08 -20.19 8.01
C SER A 115 12.30 -19.67 9.21
N ILE A 116 11.72 -18.46 9.15
CA ILE A 116 10.95 -17.88 10.27
C ILE A 116 9.65 -18.67 10.47
N ILE A 117 8.99 -19.05 9.37
CA ILE A 117 7.78 -19.89 9.41
C ILE A 117 8.10 -21.29 9.96
N LYS A 118 9.23 -21.86 9.54
CA LYS A 118 9.72 -23.17 10.02
C LYS A 118 10.15 -23.17 11.49
N VAL A 119 10.51 -22.03 12.08
CA VAL A 119 10.82 -21.94 13.52
C VAL A 119 9.60 -22.28 14.37
N THR A 120 8.41 -21.84 13.97
CA THR A 120 7.16 -22.17 14.65
C THR A 120 6.89 -23.68 14.57
N GLU A 121 7.08 -24.30 13.41
CA GLU A 121 6.97 -25.76 13.25
C GLU A 121 8.05 -26.55 14.01
N LEU A 122 9.25 -25.98 14.15
CA LEU A 122 10.33 -26.58 14.93
C LEU A 122 10.07 -26.49 16.44
N THR A 123 9.26 -25.54 16.88
CA THR A 123 8.99 -25.31 18.31
C THR A 123 8.27 -26.51 18.92
N ASP A 124 7.25 -27.03 18.25
CA ASP A 124 6.51 -28.23 18.71
C ASP A 124 7.43 -29.47 18.77
N LYS A 125 8.31 -29.63 17.78
CA LYS A 125 9.31 -30.71 17.77
C LYS A 125 10.34 -30.55 18.87
N LEU A 126 10.76 -29.32 19.15
CA LEU A 126 11.71 -29.03 20.22
C LEU A 126 11.10 -29.29 21.59
N GLU A 127 9.84 -28.94 21.79
CA GLU A 127 9.10 -29.23 23.02
C GLU A 127 8.97 -30.74 23.23
N SER A 128 8.56 -31.48 22.21
CA SER A 128 8.49 -32.95 22.26
C SER A 128 9.86 -33.57 22.56
N LEU A 129 10.92 -33.06 21.94
CA LEU A 129 12.28 -33.52 22.19
C LEU A 129 12.75 -33.18 23.61
N ALA A 130 12.41 -32.01 24.14
CA ALA A 130 12.76 -31.61 25.51
C ALA A 130 12.10 -32.54 26.54
N VAL A 131 10.81 -32.84 26.35
CA VAL A 131 10.08 -33.80 27.21
C VAL A 131 10.71 -35.20 27.12
N SER A 132 11.02 -35.68 25.92
CA SER A 132 11.67 -36.97 25.73
C SER A 132 13.06 -37.01 26.38
N ASN A 133 13.85 -35.94 26.28
CA ASN A 133 15.16 -35.87 26.89
C ASN A 133 15.09 -35.91 28.42
N LEU A 134 14.08 -35.24 29.01
CA LEU A 134 13.86 -35.27 30.45
C LEU A 134 13.55 -36.70 30.91
N LYS A 135 12.69 -37.41 30.18
CA LYS A 135 12.37 -38.82 30.47
C LYS A 135 13.60 -39.73 30.34
N ILE A 136 14.38 -39.58 29.28
CA ILE A 136 15.62 -40.35 29.09
C ILE A 136 16.62 -40.06 30.22
N PHE A 137 16.71 -38.81 30.67
CA PHE A 137 17.58 -38.43 31.78
C PHE A 137 17.15 -39.09 33.09
N GLU A 138 15.85 -39.09 33.39
CA GLU A 138 15.30 -39.78 34.57
C GLU A 138 15.55 -41.29 34.53
N GLU A 139 15.28 -41.93 33.38
CA GLU A 139 15.55 -43.37 33.18
C GLU A 139 17.05 -43.68 33.34
N SER A 140 17.92 -42.84 32.77
CA SER A 140 19.38 -42.98 32.92
C SER A 140 19.81 -42.86 34.38
N GLN A 141 19.23 -41.94 35.14
CA GLN A 141 19.53 -41.79 36.57
C GLN A 141 19.06 -43.01 37.37
N GLU A 142 17.87 -43.53 37.07
CA GLU A 142 17.34 -44.73 37.72
C GLU A 142 18.21 -45.97 37.45
N VAL A 143 18.57 -46.18 36.19
CA VAL A 143 19.46 -47.28 35.78
C VAL A 143 20.80 -47.15 36.47
N THR A 144 21.40 -45.94 36.47
CA THR A 144 22.67 -45.70 37.14
C THR A 144 22.58 -46.04 38.64
N LYS A 145 21.52 -45.62 39.32
CA LYS A 145 21.30 -45.93 40.74
C LYS A 145 21.16 -47.43 40.99
N LYS A 146 20.41 -48.15 40.14
CA LYS A 146 20.27 -49.60 40.19
C LYS A 146 21.61 -50.30 39.99
N THR A 147 22.40 -49.88 39.00
CA THR A 147 23.73 -50.42 38.72
C THR A 147 24.68 -50.19 39.90
N VAL A 148 24.73 -48.98 40.46
CA VAL A 148 25.56 -48.69 41.64
C VAL A 148 25.15 -49.55 42.83
N SER A 149 23.85 -49.70 43.09
CA SER A 149 23.33 -50.56 44.16
C SER A 149 23.74 -52.03 43.96
N ALA A 150 23.60 -52.56 42.74
CA ALA A 150 24.02 -53.92 42.41
C ALA A 150 25.54 -54.11 42.58
N LEU A 151 26.34 -53.12 42.19
CA LEU A 151 27.80 -53.14 42.34
C LEU A 151 28.21 -53.09 43.81
N GLN A 152 27.47 -52.36 44.65
CA GLN A 152 27.67 -52.33 46.08
C GLN A 152 27.33 -53.68 46.74
N GLN A 153 26.19 -54.29 46.39
CA GLN A 153 25.83 -55.64 46.85
C GLN A 153 26.89 -56.67 46.43
N TYR A 154 27.39 -56.57 45.20
CA TYR A 154 28.47 -57.44 44.74
C TYR A 154 29.75 -57.28 45.56
N ASN A 155 30.15 -56.03 45.86
CA ASN A 155 31.29 -55.76 46.74
C ASN A 155 31.09 -56.32 48.15
N ASP A 156 29.89 -56.19 48.72
CA ASP A 156 29.56 -56.72 50.04
C ASP A 156 29.62 -58.26 50.06
N ILE A 157 29.10 -58.92 49.02
CA ILE A 157 29.19 -60.38 48.85
C ILE A 157 30.66 -60.81 48.74
N ILE A 158 31.47 -60.14 47.90
CA ILE A 158 32.90 -60.45 47.79
C ILE A 158 33.62 -60.27 49.11
N SER A 159 33.34 -59.18 49.84
CA SER A 159 33.95 -58.92 51.14
C SER A 159 33.62 -60.04 52.12
N THR A 160 32.36 -60.46 52.16
CA THR A 160 31.91 -61.59 53.00
C THR A 160 32.60 -62.90 52.61
N ILE A 161 32.70 -63.19 51.31
CA ILE A 161 33.40 -64.37 50.79
C ILE A 161 34.88 -64.34 51.18
N LYS A 162 35.56 -63.19 51.08
CA LYS A 162 36.96 -63.03 51.51
C LYS A 162 37.13 -63.31 53.00
N VAL A 163 36.23 -62.80 53.84
CA VAL A 163 36.25 -63.06 55.29
C VAL A 163 36.05 -64.54 55.57
N LEU A 164 35.06 -65.18 54.93
CA LEU A 164 34.79 -66.62 55.08
C LEU A 164 35.99 -67.47 54.67
N PHE A 165 36.61 -67.19 53.52
CA PHE A 165 37.81 -67.91 53.09
C PHE A 165 38.99 -67.69 54.05
N SER A 166 39.19 -66.47 54.56
CA SER A 166 40.24 -66.22 55.56
C SER A 166 39.99 -66.97 56.87
N GLN A 167 38.73 -67.08 57.31
CA GLN A 167 38.37 -67.87 58.49
C GLN A 167 38.58 -69.37 58.25
N LEU A 168 38.21 -69.86 57.07
CA LEU A 168 38.43 -71.25 56.68
C LEU A 168 39.91 -71.59 56.61
N ASP A 169 40.72 -70.72 56.02
CA ASP A 169 42.18 -70.89 55.91
C ASP A 169 42.86 -70.92 57.28
N LYS A 170 42.42 -70.05 58.22
CA LYS A 170 42.85 -70.13 59.63
C LYS A 170 42.45 -71.45 60.27
N ALA A 171 41.20 -71.89 60.12
CA ALA A 171 40.72 -73.13 60.70
C ALA A 171 41.48 -74.36 60.15
N ILE A 172 41.80 -74.36 58.85
CA ILE A 172 42.64 -75.40 58.23
C ILE A 172 44.06 -75.34 58.79
N THR A 173 44.66 -74.15 58.87
CA THR A 173 46.01 -73.97 59.44
C THR A 173 46.07 -74.46 60.88
N ASP A 174 45.08 -74.13 61.71
CA ASP A 174 45.00 -74.56 63.10
C ASP A 174 44.89 -76.10 63.21
N LEU A 175 44.11 -76.74 62.33
CA LEU A 175 44.01 -78.19 62.24
C LEU A 175 45.32 -78.83 61.74
N GLU A 176 45.98 -78.25 60.74
CA GLU A 176 47.27 -78.73 60.23
C GLU A 176 48.36 -78.64 61.30
N VAL A 177 48.43 -77.53 62.04
CA VAL A 177 49.36 -77.35 63.16
C VAL A 177 49.09 -78.38 64.27
N ALA A 178 47.83 -78.69 64.55
CA ALA A 178 47.47 -79.74 65.51
C ALA A 178 47.83 -81.16 65.02
N LEU A 179 47.90 -81.38 63.71
CA LEU A 179 48.23 -82.66 63.06
C LEU A 179 49.72 -82.83 62.75
N LEU A 180 50.53 -81.77 62.86
CA LEU A 180 51.98 -81.88 62.74
C LEU A 180 52.52 -82.79 63.86
N PRO A 181 53.36 -83.79 63.53
CA PRO A 181 53.93 -84.67 64.53
C PRO A 181 54.86 -83.84 65.41
N LYS A 182 54.59 -83.84 66.73
CA LYS A 182 55.61 -83.45 67.71
C LYS A 182 56.81 -84.36 67.50
N PHE A 183 57.86 -83.87 66.88
CA PHE A 183 59.18 -84.50 66.96
C PHE A 183 59.58 -84.50 68.43
N VAL A 184 59.38 -85.65 69.07
CA VAL A 184 59.92 -85.95 70.38
C VAL A 184 61.44 -85.94 70.21
N THR A 185 62.07 -84.84 70.62
CA THR A 185 63.48 -84.84 70.99
C THR A 185 63.53 -85.41 72.40
N GLU A 186 63.63 -86.74 72.48
CA GLU A 186 64.24 -87.40 73.63
C GLU A 186 65.77 -87.26 73.50
N GLU A 187 66.40 -87.05 74.66
CA GLU A 187 67.80 -86.74 75.00
C GLU A 187 68.92 -87.19 74.03
#